data_AF-A0A961RJW2-F1
#
_entry.id   AF-A0A961RJW2-F1
#
_cell.length_a   1.000
_cell.length_b   1.000
_cell.length_c   1.000
_cell.angle_alpha   90.00
_cell.angle_beta   90.00
_cell.angle_gamma   90.00
#
_symmetry.space_group_name_H-M   'P 1'
#
loop_
_entity.id
_entity.type
_entity.pdbx_description
1 polymer ?
#
loop_
_entity_poly.entity_id
_entity_poly.type
_entity_poly.pdbx_seq_one_letter_code
_entity_poly.pdbx_strand_id
1 'polypeptide(L)'
;MKTIVEKFRSWKDQERDVSFFDGQGNQADLAISREDGMRLVQSRKDVRARLTEMASRFGLSTADIDADRQTALDVAIACGECRSEKTCRHYLAGDSDADPREFCPNAATYEGLRS
;
A
#
# COMPACT_ATOMS: atom_id res chain seq x y z
N MET A 1 -11.07 -34.12 -0.45
CA MET A 1 -11.09 -33.09 0.61
C MET A 1 -9.76 -32.36 0.54
N LYS A 2 -9.75 -31.06 0.14
CA LYS A 2 -8.52 -30.34 -0.17
C LYS A 2 -7.74 -30.02 1.12
N THR A 3 -6.44 -30.24 1.06
CA THR A 3 -5.49 -30.08 2.17
C THR A 3 -5.12 -28.61 2.40
N ILE A 4 -4.52 -28.30 3.56
CA ILE A 4 -3.99 -26.96 3.90
C ILE A 4 -3.01 -26.45 2.81
N VAL A 5 -2.28 -27.36 2.16
CA VAL A 5 -1.33 -27.11 1.06
C VAL A 5 -2.04 -26.77 -0.26
N GLU A 6 -3.30 -27.15 -0.45
CA GLU A 6 -4.11 -26.79 -1.63
C GLU A 6 -4.91 -25.50 -1.41
N LYS A 7 -5.22 -25.12 -0.17
CA LYS A 7 -5.64 -23.73 0.17
C LYS A 7 -4.47 -22.74 -0.04
N PHE A 8 -3.24 -23.20 0.20
CA PHE A 8 -1.98 -22.54 -0.19
C PHE A 8 -1.74 -22.49 -1.72
N ARG A 9 -2.58 -23.13 -2.56
CA ARG A 9 -2.61 -22.91 -4.02
C ARG A 9 -3.52 -21.74 -4.43
N SER A 10 -4.59 -21.44 -3.68
CA SER A 10 -5.36 -20.18 -3.83
C SER A 10 -4.58 -18.94 -3.35
N TRP A 11 -3.59 -19.15 -2.49
CA TRP A 11 -2.52 -18.21 -2.15
C TRP A 11 -1.66 -17.81 -3.36
N LYS A 12 -1.79 -18.53 -4.49
CA LYS A 12 -1.05 -18.35 -5.74
C LYS A 12 -1.96 -18.23 -6.97
N ASP A 13 -3.23 -17.85 -6.82
CA ASP A 13 -4.06 -17.40 -7.95
C ASP A 13 -3.71 -15.91 -8.22
N GLN A 14 -2.59 -15.62 -8.88
CA GLN A 14 -2.32 -15.81 -10.32
C GLN A 14 -2.96 -14.65 -11.11
N GLU A 15 -2.09 -13.91 -11.81
CA GLU A 15 -2.39 -12.75 -12.67
C GLU A 15 -2.60 -11.42 -11.96
N ARG A 16 -1.62 -11.06 -11.12
CA ARG A 16 -1.12 -9.69 -11.22
C ARG A 16 -0.52 -9.56 -12.61
N ASP A 17 -1.06 -8.67 -13.43
CA ASP A 17 -0.62 -8.40 -14.79
C ASP A 17 0.79 -7.76 -14.79
N VAL A 18 1.81 -8.55 -14.45
CA VAL A 18 3.22 -8.12 -14.52
C VAL A 18 3.61 -7.89 -15.98
N SER A 19 2.86 -8.47 -16.93
CA SER A 19 2.94 -8.25 -18.38
C SER A 19 2.75 -6.78 -18.76
N PHE A 20 2.03 -5.98 -17.96
CA PHE A 20 1.94 -4.54 -18.17
C PHE A 20 3.32 -3.84 -18.09
N PHE A 21 4.22 -4.32 -17.23
CA PHE A 21 5.58 -3.80 -17.08
C PHE A 21 6.67 -4.59 -17.82
N ASP A 22 6.32 -5.76 -18.37
CA ASP A 22 7.23 -6.62 -19.14
C ASP A 22 7.09 -6.44 -20.67
N GLY A 23 5.98 -5.87 -21.13
CA GLY A 23 5.82 -5.42 -22.51
C GLY A 23 6.41 -4.03 -22.73
N GLN A 24 6.74 -3.69 -23.99
CA GLN A 24 7.11 -2.34 -24.45
C GLN A 24 5.95 -1.31 -24.30
N GLY A 25 5.15 -1.39 -23.24
CA GLY A 25 4.23 -0.34 -22.83
C GLY A 25 5.06 0.82 -22.32
N ASN A 26 4.84 1.99 -22.89
CA ASN A 26 5.59 3.21 -22.67
C ASN A 26 5.68 3.56 -21.17
N GLN A 27 6.78 3.17 -20.51
CA GLN A 27 7.07 3.49 -19.10
C GLN A 27 7.10 5.01 -18.86
N ALA A 28 7.20 5.81 -19.92
CA ALA A 28 7.09 7.27 -19.87
C ALA A 28 5.68 7.75 -19.48
N ASP A 29 4.62 7.00 -19.75
CA ASP A 29 3.24 7.45 -19.46
C ASP A 29 2.84 7.28 -17.98
N LEU A 30 3.54 6.41 -17.23
CA LEU A 30 3.35 6.27 -15.79
C LEU A 30 4.45 6.97 -14.97
N ALA A 31 5.58 7.31 -15.60
CA ALA A 31 6.77 7.89 -14.99
C ALA A 31 7.23 7.18 -13.70
N ILE A 32 6.86 5.91 -13.50
CA ILE A 32 7.32 5.07 -12.39
C ILE A 32 8.46 4.21 -12.87
N SER A 33 9.47 4.01 -12.02
CA SER A 33 10.53 3.08 -12.35
C SER A 33 9.95 1.65 -12.41
N ARG A 34 10.55 0.79 -13.23
CA ARG A 34 10.18 -0.63 -13.29
C ARG A 34 10.28 -1.32 -11.92
N GLU A 35 11.26 -0.92 -11.10
CA GLU A 35 11.40 -1.42 -9.73
C GLU A 35 10.23 -1.00 -8.84
N ASP A 36 9.83 0.27 -8.88
CA ASP A 36 8.72 0.77 -8.06
C ASP A 36 7.38 0.18 -8.51
N GLY A 37 7.18 0.04 -9.82
CA GLY A 37 6.03 -0.68 -10.38
C GLY A 37 6.00 -2.13 -9.92
N MET A 38 7.14 -2.83 -9.93
CA MET A 38 7.24 -4.18 -9.39
C MET A 38 6.97 -4.24 -7.88
N ARG A 39 7.43 -3.28 -7.08
CA ARG A 39 7.15 -3.22 -5.63
C ARG A 39 5.68 -2.99 -5.33
N LEU A 40 5.02 -2.10 -6.08
CA LEU A 40 3.58 -1.89 -5.98
C LEU A 40 2.78 -3.12 -6.35
N VAL A 41 3.13 -3.77 -7.46
CA VAL A 41 2.57 -5.07 -7.86
C VAL A 41 2.84 -6.12 -6.78
N GLN A 42 4.04 -6.13 -6.18
CA GLN A 42 4.41 -7.07 -5.13
C GLN A 42 3.74 -6.81 -3.77
N SER A 43 3.20 -5.61 -3.56
CA SER A 43 2.56 -5.20 -2.32
C SER A 43 1.26 -5.99 -2.05
N ARG A 44 0.83 -6.01 -0.78
CA ARG A 44 -0.36 -6.76 -0.34
C ARG A 44 -1.63 -6.22 -1.02
N LYS A 45 -2.60 -7.11 -1.30
CA LYS A 45 -3.84 -6.78 -2.04
C LYS A 45 -4.65 -5.63 -1.43
N ASP A 46 -4.45 -5.34 -0.14
CA ASP A 46 -5.19 -4.34 0.62
C ASP A 46 -4.41 -3.05 0.88
N VAL A 47 -3.20 -2.87 0.31
CA VAL A 47 -2.34 -1.72 0.62
C VAL A 47 -3.02 -0.40 0.31
N ARG A 48 -3.70 -0.28 -0.84
CA ARG A 48 -4.41 0.96 -1.20
C ARG A 48 -5.56 1.26 -0.21
N ALA A 49 -6.38 0.27 0.12
CA ALA A 49 -7.48 0.44 1.07
C ALA A 49 -6.95 0.84 2.46
N ARG A 50 -5.94 0.13 2.97
CA ARG A 50 -5.31 0.39 4.26
C ARG A 50 -4.63 1.75 4.33
N LEU A 51 -3.97 2.15 3.24
CA LEU A 51 -3.31 3.46 3.11
C LEU A 51 -4.34 4.58 3.17
N THR A 52 -5.41 4.50 2.38
CA THR A 52 -6.49 5.51 2.38
C THR A 52 -7.16 5.59 3.75
N GLU A 53 -7.45 4.47 4.38
CA GLU A 53 -8.08 4.45 5.70
C GLU A 53 -7.15 5.04 6.77
N MET A 54 -5.87 4.70 6.76
CA MET A 54 -4.90 5.30 7.68
C MET A 54 -4.75 6.81 7.46
N ALA A 55 -4.66 7.27 6.22
CA ALA A 55 -4.57 8.69 5.89
C ALA A 55 -5.77 9.50 6.41
N SER A 56 -6.97 8.91 6.36
CA SER A 56 -8.17 9.52 6.91
C SER A 56 -8.08 9.78 8.42
N ARG A 57 -7.31 8.98 9.17
CA ARG A 57 -7.06 9.18 10.61
C ARG A 57 -6.18 10.40 10.88
N PHE A 58 -5.42 10.83 9.88
CA PHE A 58 -4.67 12.09 9.90
C PHE A 58 -5.48 13.27 9.35
N GLY A 59 -6.68 13.03 8.82
CA GLY A 59 -7.56 14.04 8.22
C GLY A 59 -7.30 14.28 6.72
N LEU A 60 -6.62 13.36 6.04
CA LEU A 60 -6.33 13.43 4.61
C LEU A 60 -7.33 12.59 3.80
N SER A 61 -7.67 13.08 2.62
CA SER A 61 -8.34 12.33 1.59
C SER A 61 -7.34 11.61 0.69
N THR A 62 -7.83 10.67 -0.11
CA THR A 62 -7.04 10.04 -1.18
C THR A 62 -6.51 11.08 -2.18
N ALA A 63 -7.28 12.12 -2.46
CA ALA A 63 -6.89 13.17 -3.41
C ALA A 63 -5.68 13.98 -2.90
N ASP A 64 -5.57 14.19 -1.59
CA ASP A 64 -4.43 14.90 -0.98
C ASP A 64 -3.13 14.12 -1.14
N ILE A 65 -3.21 12.78 -1.09
CA ILE A 65 -2.07 11.90 -1.32
C ILE A 65 -1.70 11.86 -2.80
N ASP A 66 -2.70 11.75 -3.67
CA ASP A 66 -2.49 11.60 -5.11
C ASP A 66 -2.13 12.94 -5.80
N ALA A 67 -2.23 14.07 -5.09
CA ALA A 67 -1.88 15.40 -5.59
C ALA A 67 -0.41 15.51 -6.00
N ASP A 68 0.48 14.80 -5.30
CA ASP A 68 1.87 14.62 -5.69
C ASP A 68 2.18 13.15 -5.97
N ARG A 69 2.55 12.88 -7.21
CA ARG A 69 2.78 11.51 -7.68
C ARG A 69 3.92 10.82 -6.94
N GLN A 70 5.00 11.54 -6.64
CA GLN A 70 6.14 10.95 -5.94
C GLN A 70 5.74 10.56 -4.51
N THR A 71 5.05 11.45 -3.82
CA THR A 71 4.48 11.20 -2.50
C THR A 71 3.57 9.97 -2.52
N ALA A 72 2.65 9.88 -3.48
CA ALA A 72 1.74 8.74 -3.61
C ALA A 72 2.49 7.39 -3.75
N LEU A 73 3.59 7.36 -4.50
CA LEU A 73 4.43 6.17 -4.65
C LEU A 73 5.16 5.83 -3.35
N ASP A 74 5.80 6.82 -2.75
CA ASP A 74 6.59 6.64 -1.53
C ASP A 74 5.71 6.12 -0.38
N VAL A 75 4.52 6.71 -0.19
CA VAL A 75 3.59 6.24 0.85
C VAL A 75 3.05 4.84 0.56
N ALA A 76 2.82 4.49 -0.70
CA ALA A 76 2.34 3.17 -1.08
C ALA A 76 3.39 2.08 -0.88
N ILE A 77 4.66 2.34 -1.24
CA ILE A 77 5.79 1.44 -1.01
C ILE A 77 6.00 1.25 0.50
N ALA A 78 6.12 2.34 1.26
CA ALA A 78 6.31 2.27 2.71
C ALA A 78 5.17 1.57 3.43
N CYS A 79 3.90 1.79 3.01
CA CYS A 79 2.75 1.06 3.55
C CYS A 79 2.77 -0.43 3.17
N GLY A 80 3.17 -0.75 1.93
CA GLY A 80 3.24 -2.13 1.44
C GLY A 80 4.25 -2.97 2.21
N GLU A 81 5.42 -2.40 2.48
CA GLU A 81 6.56 -3.07 3.11
C GLU A 81 6.56 -3.00 4.64
N CYS A 82 5.64 -2.24 5.25
CA CYS A 82 5.59 -2.09 6.70
C CYS A 82 5.35 -3.41 7.44
N ARG A 83 6.03 -3.58 8.58
CA ARG A 83 5.88 -4.76 9.45
C ARG A 83 4.79 -4.59 10.51
N SER A 84 4.23 -3.40 10.65
CA SER A 84 3.20 -3.05 11.63
C SER A 84 1.78 -3.40 11.18
N GLU A 85 1.59 -4.30 10.22
CA GLU A 85 0.26 -4.60 9.63
C GLU A 85 -0.76 -4.98 10.70
N LYS A 86 -0.39 -5.84 11.65
CA LYS A 86 -1.32 -6.32 12.69
C LYS A 86 -1.81 -5.16 13.56
N THR A 87 -0.90 -4.34 14.08
CA THR A 87 -1.22 -3.16 14.88
C THR A 87 -2.08 -2.18 14.08
N CYS A 88 -1.72 -1.95 12.82
CA CYS A 88 -2.47 -1.10 11.90
C CYS A 88 -3.93 -1.58 11.73
N ARG A 89 -4.14 -2.88 11.50
CA ARG A 89 -5.50 -3.44 11.38
C ARG A 89 -6.33 -3.27 12.65
N HIS A 90 -5.75 -3.54 13.83
CA HIS A 90 -6.45 -3.34 15.10
C HIS A 90 -6.80 -1.86 15.35
N TYR A 91 -5.85 -0.96 15.09
CA TYR A 91 -6.08 0.47 15.18
C TYR A 91 -7.19 0.95 14.24
N LEU A 92 -7.14 0.54 12.97
CA LEU A 92 -8.15 0.92 11.98
C LEU A 92 -9.54 0.37 12.31
N ALA A 93 -9.62 -0.85 12.87
CA ALA A 93 -10.86 -1.43 13.38
C ALA A 93 -11.43 -0.71 14.62
N GLY A 94 -10.65 0.16 15.28
CA GLY A 94 -11.02 0.79 16.54
C GLY A 94 -10.80 -0.09 17.78
N ASP A 95 -10.08 -1.21 17.63
CA ASP A 95 -9.77 -2.15 18.70
C ASP A 95 -8.48 -1.79 19.48
N SER A 96 -7.86 -0.66 19.16
CA SER A 96 -6.59 -0.23 19.75
C SER A 96 -6.50 1.28 19.85
N ASP A 97 -6.09 1.77 21.02
CA ASP A 97 -5.79 3.18 21.30
C ASP A 97 -4.33 3.54 21.00
N ALA A 98 -3.60 2.71 20.25
CA ALA A 98 -2.22 3.00 19.87
C ALA A 98 -2.14 4.30 19.06
N ASP A 99 -1.12 5.13 19.32
CA ASP A 99 -0.88 6.31 18.48
C ASP A 99 -0.33 5.85 17.13
N PRO A 100 -0.99 6.16 15.99
CA PRO A 100 -0.49 5.80 14.66
C PRO A 100 0.91 6.35 14.37
N ARG A 101 1.36 7.40 15.06
CA ARG A 101 2.73 7.93 14.97
C ARG A 101 3.80 6.96 15.45
N GLU A 102 3.44 6.01 16.32
CA GLU A 102 4.40 5.05 16.89
C GLU A 102 4.64 3.84 15.98
N PHE A 103 3.73 3.56 15.04
CA PHE A 103 3.81 2.34 14.23
C PHE A 103 3.65 2.54 12.72
N CYS A 104 3.04 3.64 12.27
CA CYS A 104 2.86 3.92 10.85
C CYS A 104 4.09 4.65 10.28
N PRO A 105 4.80 4.09 9.30
CA PRO A 105 5.97 4.75 8.72
C PRO A 105 5.61 6.02 7.93
N ASN A 106 4.34 6.17 7.53
CA ASN A 106 3.85 7.31 6.76
C ASN A 106 3.31 8.44 7.64
N ALA A 107 3.31 8.31 8.97
CA ALA A 107 2.70 9.28 9.88
C ALA A 107 3.26 10.70 9.66
N ALA A 108 4.59 10.83 9.60
CA ALA A 108 5.25 12.11 9.36
C ALA A 108 4.89 12.71 7.99
N THR A 109 4.78 11.86 6.95
CA THR A 109 4.36 12.29 5.61
C THR A 109 2.93 12.80 5.62
N TYR A 110 2.01 12.10 6.29
CA TYR A 110 0.62 12.54 6.39
C TYR A 110 0.48 13.86 7.16
N GLU A 111 1.24 14.04 8.23
CA GLU A 111 1.25 15.32 8.97
C GLU A 111 1.78 16.46 8.11
N GLY A 112 2.82 16.22 7.30
CA GLY A 112 3.38 17.21 6.38
C GLY A 112 2.42 17.65 5.28
N LEU A 113 1.57 16.75 4.79
CA LEU A 113 0.57 17.04 3.75
C LEU A 113 -0.63 17.87 4.24
N ARG A 114 -0.82 17.97 5.56
CA ARG A 114 -1.95 18.69 6.15
C ARG A 114 -1.71 20.21 6.32
N SER A 115 -0.53 20.67 5.90
CA SER A 115 0.01 22.02 6.12
C SER A 115 -0.55 23.05 5.15
#